data_AF-A0A9D2F6I9-F1
#
_entry.id   AF-A0A9D2F6I9-F1
#
_cell.length_a   1.000
_cell.length_b   1.000
_cell.length_c   1.000
_cell.angle_alpha   90.00
_cell.angle_beta   90.00
_cell.angle_gamma   90.00
#
_symmetry.space_group_name_H-M   'P 1'
#
loop_
_entity.id
_entity.type
_entity.pdbx_description
1 polymer ?
#
loop_
_entity_poly.entity_id
_entity_poly.type
_entity_poly.pdbx_seq_one_letter_code
_entity_poly.pdbx_strand_id
1 'polypeptide(L)'
;MPEDKRNLDDITGDIDERLKKLNDEERQNVLFQLTQINNYTGNLPDPEILEKYNKMVPGLAKKYFEDVIDESKFRRSIISKQQKSDLHYRSLGMILGFIIALVLIGGSIYLLMNNHKVAGGLMGSAVIVGVLGIFVSPDSDDK
;
A
#
# COMPACT_ATOMS: atom_id res chain seq x y z
N MET A 1 36.02 25.52 13.62
CA MET A 1 35.58 24.45 12.70
C MET A 1 35.60 25.05 11.30
N PRO A 2 36.50 24.63 10.40
CA PRO A 2 36.59 25.22 9.06
C PRO A 2 35.53 24.61 8.14
N GLU A 3 34.78 25.47 7.45
CA GLU A 3 33.83 25.06 6.40
C GLU A 3 34.59 24.65 5.14
N ASP A 4 34.52 23.36 4.81
CA ASP A 4 34.99 22.75 3.56
C ASP A 4 34.11 23.20 2.40
N LYS A 5 34.38 24.40 1.87
CA LYS A 5 33.73 24.91 0.65
C LYS A 5 34.42 24.34 -0.59
N ARG A 6 34.30 23.03 -0.80
CA ARG A 6 34.57 22.43 -2.12
C ARG A 6 33.56 23.01 -3.11
N ASN A 7 34.08 23.62 -4.18
CA ASN A 7 33.27 24.27 -5.19
C ASN A 7 32.36 23.21 -5.85
N LEU A 8 31.09 23.56 -6.10
CA LEU A 8 30.09 22.61 -6.63
C LEU A 8 30.54 22.02 -7.98
N ASP A 9 31.29 22.80 -8.74
CA ASP A 9 31.90 22.43 -10.02
C ASP A 9 32.97 21.33 -9.86
N ASP A 10 33.70 21.36 -8.74
CA ASP A 10 34.78 20.41 -8.40
C ASP A 10 34.19 19.07 -7.92
N ILE A 11 33.06 19.13 -7.21
CA ILE A 11 32.29 17.95 -6.79
C ILE A 11 31.63 17.30 -8.02
N THR A 12 31.09 18.08 -8.94
CA THR A 12 30.43 17.58 -10.15
C THR A 12 31.46 16.93 -11.10
N GLY A 13 32.66 17.50 -11.20
CA GLY A 13 33.77 16.91 -11.96
C GLY A 13 34.24 15.54 -11.45
N ASP A 14 34.38 15.37 -10.12
CA ASP A 14 34.76 14.09 -9.51
C ASP A 14 33.67 13.01 -9.68
N ILE A 15 32.39 13.41 -9.61
CA ILE A 15 31.26 12.51 -9.86
C ILE A 15 31.24 12.07 -11.33
N ASP A 16 31.43 12.98 -12.28
CA ASP A 16 31.47 12.67 -13.71
C ASP A 16 32.64 11.74 -14.09
N GLU A 17 33.80 11.93 -13.47
CA GLU A 17 34.97 11.06 -13.70
C GLU A 17 34.75 9.65 -13.13
N ARG A 18 34.10 9.55 -11.96
CA ARG A 18 33.72 8.26 -11.35
C ARG A 18 32.62 7.55 -12.13
N LEU A 19 31.63 8.29 -12.64
CA LEU A 19 30.60 7.77 -13.53
C LEU A 19 31.21 7.23 -14.82
N LYS A 20 32.20 7.90 -15.40
CA LYS A 20 32.91 7.43 -16.60
C LYS A 20 33.70 6.14 -16.39
N LYS A 21 34.14 5.84 -15.17
CA LYS A 21 34.89 4.62 -14.82
C LYS A 21 34.01 3.41 -14.47
N LEU A 22 32.71 3.59 -14.29
CA LEU A 22 31.75 2.52 -13.99
C LEU A 22 31.27 1.80 -15.26
N ASN A 23 30.95 0.51 -15.13
CA ASN A 23 30.35 -0.25 -16.24
C ASN A 23 28.88 0.18 -16.47
N ASP A 24 28.30 -0.14 -17.64
CA ASP A 24 26.95 0.32 -17.99
C ASP A 24 25.83 -0.22 -17.06
N GLU A 25 26.00 -1.41 -16.48
CA GLU A 25 25.09 -1.97 -15.46
C GLU A 25 25.22 -1.26 -14.11
N GLU A 26 26.43 -0.93 -13.67
CA GLU A 26 26.67 -0.21 -12.42
C GLU A 26 26.14 1.22 -12.50
N ARG A 27 26.26 1.87 -13.66
CA ARG A 27 25.63 3.17 -13.93
C ARG A 27 24.12 3.09 -13.85
N GLN A 28 23.49 2.07 -14.43
CA GLN A 28 22.05 1.89 -14.32
C GLN A 28 21.60 1.70 -12.89
N ASN A 29 22.34 0.94 -12.08
CA ASN A 29 22.03 0.74 -10.67
C ASN A 29 22.15 2.03 -9.85
N VAL A 30 23.16 2.86 -10.10
CA VAL A 30 23.32 4.16 -9.42
C VAL A 30 22.24 5.15 -9.85
N LEU A 31 21.94 5.24 -11.15
CA LEU A 31 20.85 6.08 -11.66
C LEU A 31 19.50 5.63 -11.09
N PHE A 32 19.26 4.32 -11.03
CA PHE A 32 18.07 3.76 -10.40
C PHE A 32 17.99 4.13 -8.91
N GLN A 33 19.07 4.00 -8.15
CA GLN A 33 19.11 4.42 -6.75
C GLN A 33 18.87 5.93 -6.56
N LEU A 34 19.39 6.78 -7.44
CA LEU A 34 19.13 8.24 -7.41
C LEU A 34 17.67 8.57 -7.71
N THR A 35 17.04 7.87 -8.67
CA THR A 35 15.59 8.05 -8.91
C THR A 35 14.75 7.62 -7.72
N GLN A 36 15.18 6.60 -6.97
CA GLN A 36 14.49 6.13 -5.77
C GLN A 36 14.60 7.12 -4.59
N ILE A 37 15.72 7.82 -4.46
CA ILE A 37 15.89 8.85 -3.41
C ILE A 37 15.02 10.08 -3.70
N ASN A 38 14.75 10.38 -4.98
CA ASN A 38 13.88 11.49 -5.39
C ASN A 38 12.38 11.17 -5.36
N ASN A 39 11.99 9.96 -4.96
CA ASN A 39 10.60 9.62 -4.69
C ASN A 39 10.15 10.17 -3.32
N TYR A 40 10.24 11.49 -3.15
CA TYR A 40 9.59 12.17 -2.03
C TYR A 40 8.08 12.07 -2.20
N THR A 41 7.45 11.46 -1.20
CA THR A 41 6.01 11.24 -1.12
C THR A 41 5.28 12.59 -1.06
N GLY A 42 4.77 13.01 -2.22
CA GLY A 42 4.24 14.34 -2.45
C GLY A 42 5.31 15.21 -3.09
N ASN A 43 5.19 15.42 -4.41
CA ASN A 43 6.13 16.16 -5.23
C ASN A 43 6.16 17.63 -4.80
N LEU A 44 6.88 17.93 -3.71
CA LEU A 44 7.08 19.27 -3.22
C LEU A 44 8.13 19.92 -4.14
N PRO A 45 7.83 21.07 -4.77
CA PRO A 45 8.80 21.76 -5.60
C PRO A 45 10.02 22.13 -4.78
N ASP A 46 11.18 22.10 -5.41
CA ASP A 46 12.43 22.54 -4.79
C ASP A 46 12.26 23.93 -4.16
N PRO A 47 12.74 24.17 -2.92
CA PRO A 47 12.61 25.45 -2.24
C PRO A 47 13.07 26.65 -3.07
N GLU A 48 14.13 26.50 -3.87
CA GLU A 48 14.67 27.57 -4.72
C GLU A 48 13.69 27.94 -5.85
N ILE A 49 13.03 26.93 -6.41
CA ILE A 49 12.00 27.09 -7.44
C ILE A 49 10.75 27.75 -6.83
N LEU A 50 10.34 27.30 -5.63
CA LEU A 50 9.19 27.85 -4.94
C LEU A 50 9.40 29.34 -4.56
N GLU A 51 10.62 29.71 -4.17
CA GLU A 51 11.00 31.10 -3.91
C GLU A 51 10.90 31.95 -5.18
N LYS A 52 11.41 31.45 -6.31
CA LYS A 52 11.30 32.12 -7.62
C LYS A 52 9.85 32.38 -8.02
N TYR A 53 8.97 31.39 -7.86
CA TYR A 53 7.55 31.57 -8.16
C TYR A 53 6.86 32.53 -7.18
N ASN A 54 7.21 32.49 -5.89
CA ASN A 54 6.67 33.41 -4.90
C ASN A 54 7.15 34.87 -5.12
N LYS A 55 8.34 35.07 -5.72
CA LYS A 55 8.81 36.38 -6.17
C LYS A 55 8.03 36.89 -7.39
N MET A 56 7.60 36.01 -8.30
CA MET A 56 6.73 36.40 -9.44
C MET A 56 5.29 36.69 -9.00
N VAL A 57 4.75 35.86 -8.11
CA VAL A 57 3.40 35.97 -7.56
C VAL A 57 3.47 35.91 -6.04
N PRO A 58 3.42 37.06 -5.35
CA PRO A 58 3.50 37.11 -3.90
C PRO A 58 2.40 36.27 -3.23
N GLY A 59 2.79 35.36 -2.34
CA GLY A 59 1.86 34.51 -1.58
C GLY A 59 1.54 33.17 -2.26
N LEU A 60 2.06 32.90 -3.46
CA LEU A 60 1.84 31.64 -4.16
C LEU A 60 2.35 30.44 -3.36
N ALA A 61 3.50 30.57 -2.69
CA ALA A 61 4.06 29.48 -1.90
C ALA A 61 3.09 29.05 -0.79
N LYS A 62 2.48 30.02 -0.09
CA LYS A 62 1.48 29.76 0.95
C LYS A 62 0.25 29.06 0.38
N LYS A 63 -0.26 29.56 -0.76
CA LYS A 63 -1.43 28.99 -1.44
C LYS A 63 -1.17 27.55 -1.89
N TYR A 64 0.02 27.27 -2.42
CA TYR A 64 0.44 25.92 -2.81
C TYR A 64 0.41 24.95 -1.62
N PHE A 65 0.97 25.34 -0.46
CA PHE A 65 0.92 24.50 0.74
C PHE A 65 -0.51 24.28 1.24
N GLU A 66 -1.36 25.30 1.20
CA GLU A 66 -2.79 25.15 1.54
C GLU A 66 -3.47 24.11 0.64
N ASP A 67 -3.27 24.21 -0.68
CA ASP A 67 -3.85 23.30 -1.65
C ASP A 67 -3.32 21.85 -1.46
N VAL A 68 -2.02 21.68 -1.20
CA VAL A 68 -1.41 20.37 -0.88
C VAL A 68 -1.99 19.77 0.41
N ILE A 69 -2.18 20.59 1.44
CA ILE A 69 -2.75 20.15 2.72
C ILE A 69 -4.21 19.72 2.54
N ASP A 70 -4.99 20.48 1.78
CA ASP A 70 -6.39 20.17 1.55
C ASP A 70 -6.57 18.92 0.69
N GLU A 71 -5.73 18.72 -0.32
CA GLU A 71 -5.73 17.47 -1.08
C GLU A 71 -5.31 16.28 -0.20
N SER A 72 -4.35 16.47 0.70
CA SER A 72 -3.96 15.46 1.69
C SER A 72 -5.13 15.10 2.63
N LYS A 73 -5.92 16.09 3.09
CA LYS A 73 -7.14 15.85 3.88
C LYS A 73 -8.20 15.12 3.07
N PHE A 74 -8.43 15.51 1.81
CA PHE A 74 -9.38 14.85 0.92
C PHE A 74 -9.00 13.37 0.73
N ARG A 75 -7.73 13.08 0.40
CA ARG A 75 -7.23 11.70 0.28
C ARG A 75 -7.44 10.90 1.57
N ARG A 76 -7.06 11.44 2.73
CA ARG A 76 -7.32 10.78 4.03
C ARG A 76 -8.81 10.50 4.25
N SER A 77 -9.69 11.40 3.83
CA SER A 77 -11.14 11.22 3.95
C SER A 77 -11.67 10.09 3.05
N ILE A 78 -11.10 9.90 1.86
CA ILE A 78 -11.46 8.79 0.96
C ILE A 78 -10.91 7.47 1.48
N ILE A 79 -9.62 7.43 1.85
CA ILE A 79 -8.97 6.23 2.39
C ILE A 79 -9.70 5.74 3.65
N SER A 80 -10.02 6.64 4.58
CA SER A 80 -10.74 6.28 5.80
C SER A 80 -12.18 5.80 5.54
N LYS A 81 -12.86 6.30 4.50
CA LYS A 81 -14.18 5.81 4.09
C LYS A 81 -14.10 4.43 3.46
N GLN A 82 -13.09 4.16 2.63
CA GLN A 82 -12.84 2.85 2.04
C GLN A 82 -12.55 1.82 3.15
N GLN A 83 -11.58 2.10 4.02
CA GLN A 83 -11.26 1.23 5.16
C GLN A 83 -12.47 0.92 6.05
N LYS A 84 -13.31 1.92 6.34
CA LYS A 84 -14.54 1.70 7.10
C LYS A 84 -15.53 0.82 6.35
N SER A 85 -15.68 1.01 5.05
CA SER A 85 -16.61 0.23 4.23
C SER A 85 -16.17 -1.24 4.16
N ASP A 86 -14.88 -1.48 3.95
CA ASP A 86 -14.32 -2.84 3.88
C ASP A 86 -14.53 -3.61 5.18
N LEU A 87 -14.39 -2.96 6.33
CA LEU A 87 -14.68 -3.56 7.64
C LEU A 87 -16.15 -3.96 7.80
N HIS A 88 -17.09 -3.14 7.30
CA HIS A 88 -18.51 -3.46 7.39
C HIS A 88 -18.87 -4.65 6.49
N TYR A 89 -18.39 -4.68 5.24
CA TYR A 89 -18.63 -5.80 4.34
C TYR A 89 -17.99 -7.10 4.83
N ARG A 90 -16.76 -7.03 5.35
CA ARG A 90 -16.06 -8.18 5.94
C ARG A 90 -16.79 -8.72 7.17
N SER A 91 -17.27 -7.83 8.04
CA SER A 91 -18.05 -8.22 9.22
C SER A 91 -19.38 -8.87 8.84
N LEU A 92 -20.10 -8.31 7.86
CA LEU A 92 -21.37 -8.87 7.37
C LEU A 92 -21.17 -10.26 6.75
N GLY A 93 -20.13 -10.42 5.94
CA GLY A 93 -19.77 -11.71 5.33
C GLY A 93 -19.45 -12.77 6.38
N MET A 94 -18.71 -12.42 7.43
CA MET A 94 -18.38 -13.34 8.52
C MET A 94 -19.62 -13.79 9.31
N ILE A 95 -20.55 -12.88 9.58
CA ILE A 95 -21.80 -13.20 10.28
C ILE A 95 -22.69 -14.11 9.44
N LEU A 96 -22.87 -13.81 8.15
CA LEU A 96 -23.66 -14.65 7.24
C LEU A 96 -23.01 -16.04 7.07
N GLY A 97 -21.69 -16.09 6.91
CA GLY A 97 -20.93 -17.34 6.85
C GLY A 97 -21.07 -18.18 8.12
N PHE A 98 -21.05 -17.54 9.30
CA PHE A 98 -21.25 -18.22 10.58
C PHE A 98 -22.66 -18.82 10.70
N ILE A 99 -23.70 -18.09 10.29
CA ILE A 99 -25.08 -18.60 10.29
C ILE A 99 -25.21 -19.81 9.36
N ILE A 100 -24.65 -19.74 8.15
CA ILE A 100 -24.68 -20.85 7.19
C ILE A 100 -23.94 -22.06 7.76
N ALA A 101 -22.77 -21.85 8.37
CA ALA A 101 -22.01 -22.93 9.01
C ALA A 101 -22.81 -23.62 10.13
N LEU A 102 -23.51 -22.85 10.98
CA LEU A 102 -24.38 -23.41 12.02
C LEU A 102 -25.51 -24.26 11.43
N VAL A 103 -26.15 -23.78 10.35
CA VAL A 103 -27.22 -24.54 9.67
C VAL A 103 -26.68 -25.83 9.06
N LEU A 104 -25.51 -25.80 8.43
CA LEU A 104 -24.89 -26.98 7.84
C LEU A 104 -24.45 -28.01 8.89
N ILE A 105 -23.90 -27.57 10.02
CA ILE A 105 -23.53 -28.44 11.15
C ILE A 105 -24.79 -29.08 11.75
N GLY A 106 -25.82 -28.27 12.03
CA GLY A 106 -27.10 -28.75 12.55
C GLY A 106 -27.78 -29.75 11.59
N GLY A 107 -27.79 -29.44 10.29
CA GLY A 107 -28.29 -30.34 9.25
C GLY A 107 -27.50 -31.64 9.17
N SER A 108 -26.17 -31.59 9.28
CA SER A 108 -25.31 -32.78 9.28
C SER A 108 -25.63 -33.71 10.45
N ILE A 109 -25.80 -33.15 11.65
CA ILE A 109 -26.20 -33.90 12.86
C ILE A 109 -27.59 -34.53 12.68
N TYR A 110 -28.54 -33.78 12.13
CA TYR A 110 -29.89 -34.30 11.86
C TYR A 110 -29.90 -35.46 10.86
N LEU A 111 -29.07 -35.40 9.81
CA LEU A 111 -28.92 -36.50 8.84
C LEU A 111 -28.27 -37.75 9.47
N LEU A 112 -27.30 -37.56 10.36
CA LEU A 112 -26.67 -38.65 11.12
C LEU A 112 -27.68 -39.37 12.02
N MET A 113 -28.59 -38.63 12.67
CA MET A 113 -29.65 -39.20 13.51
C MET A 113 -30.67 -40.01 12.69
N ASN A 114 -30.96 -39.62 11.45
CA ASN A 114 -31.86 -40.32 10.54
C ASN A 114 -31.20 -41.47 9.76
N ASN A 115 -30.13 -42.07 10.28
CA ASN A 115 -29.38 -43.19 9.68
C ASN A 115 -28.73 -42.93 8.30
N HIS A 116 -28.69 -41.69 7.82
CA HIS A 116 -28.02 -41.32 6.57
C HIS A 116 -26.53 -41.01 6.81
N LYS A 117 -25.78 -42.03 7.25
CA LYS A 117 -24.36 -41.89 7.67
C LYS A 117 -23.44 -41.32 6.58
N VAL A 118 -23.64 -41.74 5.32
CA VAL A 118 -22.83 -41.27 4.18
C VAL A 118 -23.10 -39.80 3.87
N ALA A 119 -24.37 -39.40 3.80
CA ALA A 119 -24.75 -38.03 3.49
C ALA A 119 -24.36 -37.05 4.62
N GLY A 120 -24.57 -37.44 5.89
CA GLY A 120 -24.14 -36.64 7.04
C GLY A 120 -22.62 -36.51 7.16
N GLY A 121 -21.87 -37.58 6.84
CA GLY A 121 -20.41 -37.55 6.82
C GLY A 121 -19.83 -36.64 5.73
N LEU A 122 -20.39 -36.69 4.52
CA LEU A 122 -19.97 -35.81 3.40
C LEU A 122 -20.31 -34.34 3.65
N MET A 123 -21.48 -34.03 4.20
CA MET A 123 -21.80 -32.64 4.59
C MET A 123 -20.87 -32.15 5.70
N GLY A 124 -20.63 -32.96 6.73
CA GLY A 124 -19.74 -32.59 7.84
C GLY A 124 -18.30 -32.31 7.39
N SER A 125 -17.75 -33.16 6.52
CA SER A 125 -16.38 -32.96 5.99
C SER A 125 -16.27 -31.72 5.09
N ALA A 126 -17.31 -31.42 4.30
CA ALA A 126 -17.35 -30.21 3.48
C ALA A 126 -17.31 -28.93 4.32
N VAL A 127 -17.98 -28.89 5.48
CA VAL A 127 -17.91 -27.77 6.41
C VAL A 127 -16.50 -27.58 6.95
N ILE A 128 -15.83 -28.67 7.35
CA ILE A 128 -14.46 -28.62 7.89
C ILE A 128 -13.49 -28.07 6.84
N VAL A 129 -13.55 -28.58 5.61
CA VAL A 129 -12.70 -28.11 4.51
C VAL A 129 -12.97 -26.64 4.20
N GLY A 130 -14.24 -26.21 4.19
CA GLY A 130 -14.60 -24.82 3.98
C GLY A 130 -14.04 -23.89 5.06
N VAL A 131 -14.12 -24.28 6.33
CA VAL A 131 -13.56 -23.49 7.45
C VAL A 131 -12.03 -23.45 7.36
N LEU A 132 -11.38 -24.59 7.12
CA LEU A 132 -9.93 -24.65 6.94
C LEU A 132 -9.48 -23.79 5.74
N GLY A 133 -10.24 -23.80 4.64
CA GLY A 133 -9.96 -22.96 3.47
C GLY A 133 -9.96 -21.47 3.82
N ILE A 134 -10.90 -21.00 4.64
CA ILE A 134 -10.96 -19.59 5.07
C ILE A 134 -9.75 -19.22 5.95
N PHE A 135 -9.29 -20.13 6.82
CA PHE A 135 -8.16 -19.88 7.72
C PHE A 135 -6.79 -20.11 7.09
N VAL A 136 -6.70 -20.98 6.09
CA VAL A 136 -5.44 -21.37 5.43
C VAL A 136 -5.23 -20.61 4.13
N SER A 137 -6.25 -20.00 3.52
CA SER A 137 -6.09 -19.17 2.32
C SER A 137 -5.01 -18.11 2.59
N PRO A 138 -3.85 -18.21 1.92
CA PRO A 138 -2.89 -17.12 1.92
C PRO A 138 -3.59 -15.94 1.25
N ASP A 139 -3.45 -14.75 1.82
CA ASP A 139 -3.92 -13.52 1.21
C ASP A 139 -3.10 -13.31 -0.07
N SER A 140 -3.53 -13.90 -1.19
CA SER A 140 -2.96 -13.63 -2.50
C SER A 140 -3.58 -12.33 -3.02
N ASP A 141 -3.32 -11.26 -2.29
CA ASP A 141 -3.61 -9.88 -2.66
C ASP A 141 -2.36 -9.29 -3.34
N ASP A 142 -1.91 -9.99 -4.39
CA ASP A 142 -0.90 -9.49 -5.33
C ASP A 142 -1.48 -9.62 -6.75
N LYS A 143 -2.39 -8.69 -7.08
CA LYS A 143 -2.71 -8.26 -8.46
C LYS A 143 -3.22 -6.83 -8.48
#